data_AF-A0A8H8TUQ7-F1
#
_entry.id   AF-A0A8H8TUQ7-F1
#
_cell.length_a   1.000
_cell.length_b   1.000
_cell.length_c   1.000
_cell.angle_alpha   90.00
_cell.angle_beta   90.00
_cell.angle_gamma   90.00
#
_symmetry.space_group_name_H-M   'P 1'
#
loop_
_entity.id
_entity.type
_entity.pdbx_description
1 polymer ?
#
loop_
_entity_poly.entity_id
_entity_poly.type
_entity_poly.pdbx_seq_one_letter_code
_entity_poly.pdbx_strand_id
1 'polypeptide(L)'
;MYHTLKFTYLAVLAAQIGVSLSHPSLEHIERLFVPLTMGVASNWGAIAHTTLTSTGATLITGNCGTCPGTAITGFPPGKCTGTKSAGGTAACSAEAACLSAYNKARAASPTVALPAADLGGLTLPPGVYTFPTAAGSLTGNVTLNGAKNANGQFIFLLSTTFEAAAASKILLINGAKACNVYIIVGSSATIGAASALQANILAYTSVSVANGASNKGVLCALNGAVTLINDALTTQAKC
;
A
#
# COMPACT_ATOMS: atom_id res chain seq x y z
N MET A 1 -67.49 -28.06 -72.13
CA MET A 1 -66.93 -29.29 -72.73
C MET A 1 -65.64 -29.62 -71.99
N TYR A 2 -65.50 -30.87 -71.57
CA TYR A 2 -64.44 -31.45 -70.73
C TYR A 2 -63.01 -31.17 -71.25
N HIS A 3 -62.03 -30.96 -70.37
CA HIS A 3 -60.94 -31.94 -70.14
C HIS A 3 -59.85 -31.52 -69.10
N THR A 4 -59.70 -32.38 -68.07
CA THR A 4 -58.46 -32.97 -67.49
C THR A 4 -57.32 -32.12 -66.86
N LEU A 5 -57.36 -32.02 -65.52
CA LEU A 5 -56.42 -32.58 -64.50
C LEU A 5 -55.00 -33.10 -64.91
N LYS A 6 -53.91 -32.55 -64.30
CA LYS A 6 -53.01 -33.19 -63.27
C LYS A 6 -51.57 -32.60 -63.18
N PHE A 7 -51.17 -32.29 -61.93
CA PHE A 7 -49.88 -32.44 -61.20
C PHE A 7 -48.52 -32.16 -61.88
N THR A 8 -47.60 -31.44 -61.20
CA THR A 8 -46.50 -32.01 -60.36
C THR A 8 -45.70 -30.89 -59.64
N TYR A 9 -45.14 -31.25 -58.48
CA TYR A 9 -44.46 -30.48 -57.42
C TYR A 9 -43.08 -29.88 -57.77
N LEU A 10 -42.65 -28.83 -57.05
CA LEU A 10 -41.29 -28.74 -56.47
C LEU A 10 -41.23 -27.79 -55.25
N ALA A 11 -40.30 -28.08 -54.33
CA ALA A 11 -40.33 -27.76 -52.90
C ALA A 11 -39.48 -26.54 -52.46
N VAL A 12 -39.97 -25.86 -51.40
CA VAL A 12 -39.32 -25.37 -50.14
C VAL A 12 -37.88 -24.82 -50.17
N LEU A 13 -37.68 -23.58 -49.68
CA LEU A 13 -36.89 -23.29 -48.45
C LEU A 13 -37.08 -21.84 -47.96
N ALA A 14 -37.39 -21.68 -46.67
CA ALA A 14 -37.45 -20.42 -45.94
C ALA A 14 -36.08 -20.09 -45.32
N ALA A 15 -35.72 -18.80 -45.26
CA ALA A 15 -34.61 -18.31 -44.44
C ALA A 15 -35.09 -17.12 -43.60
N GLN A 16 -34.88 -17.23 -42.28
CA GLN A 16 -35.38 -16.34 -41.24
C GLN A 16 -34.58 -15.04 -41.16
N ILE A 17 -35.27 -13.93 -40.89
CA ILE A 17 -34.66 -12.63 -40.59
C ILE A 17 -34.30 -12.62 -39.10
N GLY A 18 -33.00 -12.66 -38.79
CA GLY A 18 -32.48 -12.47 -37.44
C GLY A 18 -32.43 -10.98 -37.10
N VAL A 19 -33.32 -10.52 -36.22
CA VAL A 19 -33.22 -9.19 -35.61
C VAL A 19 -32.22 -9.28 -34.47
N SER A 20 -31.00 -8.75 -34.67
CA SER A 20 -30.03 -8.64 -33.58
C SER A 20 -30.45 -7.50 -32.64
N LEU A 21 -30.92 -7.86 -31.44
CA LEU A 21 -31.01 -6.91 -30.34
C LEU A 21 -29.58 -6.55 -29.92
N SER A 22 -29.14 -5.34 -30.27
CA SER A 22 -27.95 -4.73 -29.68
C SER A 22 -28.20 -4.52 -28.19
N HIS A 23 -27.82 -5.50 -27.38
CA HIS A 23 -27.70 -5.32 -25.95
C HIS A 23 -26.60 -4.27 -25.70
N PRO A 24 -26.82 -3.24 -24.87
CA PRO A 24 -25.70 -2.49 -24.34
C PRO A 24 -24.87 -3.48 -23.51
N SER A 25 -23.72 -3.88 -24.04
CA SER A 25 -22.70 -4.56 -23.24
C SER A 25 -22.49 -3.70 -22.00
N LEU A 26 -22.58 -4.31 -20.81
CA LEU A 26 -22.11 -3.71 -19.58
C LEU A 26 -20.76 -3.08 -19.87
N GLU A 27 -20.70 -1.76 -19.96
CA GLU A 27 -19.45 -1.05 -19.93
C GLU A 27 -18.84 -1.45 -18.59
N HIS A 28 -17.79 -2.27 -18.66
CA HIS A 28 -16.86 -2.37 -17.56
C HIS A 28 -16.39 -0.93 -17.38
N ILE A 29 -16.95 -0.24 -16.39
CA ILE A 29 -16.34 0.98 -15.89
C ILE A 29 -15.03 0.50 -15.29
N GLU A 30 -13.99 0.45 -16.13
CA GLU A 30 -12.59 0.37 -15.72
C GLU A 30 -12.40 1.57 -14.79
N ARG A 31 -12.65 1.36 -13.50
CA ARG A 31 -12.49 2.40 -12.49
C ARG A 31 -11.04 2.83 -12.61
N LEU A 32 -10.82 4.04 -13.13
CA LEU A 32 -9.48 4.57 -13.35
C LEU A 32 -8.70 4.44 -12.03
N PHE A 33 -7.79 3.48 -11.97
CA PHE A 33 -6.96 3.30 -10.79
C PHE A 33 -5.95 4.43 -10.80
N VAL A 34 -6.21 5.47 -10.00
CA VAL A 34 -5.21 6.51 -9.75
C VAL A 34 -4.15 5.90 -8.83
N PRO A 35 -2.89 5.73 -9.29
CA PRO A 35 -1.87 5.13 -8.46
C PRO A 35 -1.68 5.92 -7.18
N LEU A 36 -1.53 5.20 -6.07
CA LEU A 36 -1.20 5.80 -4.80
C LEU A 36 0.19 6.43 -4.88
N THR A 37 0.36 7.60 -4.28
CA THR A 37 1.65 8.31 -4.24
C THR A 37 1.83 8.97 -2.89
N MET A 38 3.07 8.96 -2.40
CA MET A 38 3.46 9.66 -1.17
C MET A 38 3.67 11.16 -1.38
N GLY A 39 3.66 11.66 -2.62
CA GLY A 39 3.94 13.07 -2.92
C GLY A 39 5.25 13.54 -2.26
N VAL A 40 5.23 14.69 -1.59
CA VAL A 40 6.40 15.24 -0.88
C VAL A 40 6.86 14.38 0.30
N ALA A 41 6.00 13.52 0.86
CA ALA A 41 6.38 12.61 1.96
C ALA A 41 7.36 11.53 1.52
N SER A 42 7.49 11.25 0.21
CA SER A 42 8.45 10.26 -0.33
C SER A 42 9.91 10.52 0.05
N ASN A 43 10.26 11.77 0.40
CA ASN A 43 11.59 12.19 0.85
C ASN A 43 11.79 12.13 2.37
N TRP A 44 10.81 11.64 3.13
CA TRP A 44 10.84 11.63 4.59
C TRP A 44 10.88 10.21 5.12
N GLY A 45 11.90 9.87 5.91
CA GLY A 45 12.00 8.52 6.47
C GLY A 45 11.04 8.32 7.63
N ALA A 46 10.78 9.41 8.38
CA ALA A 46 9.81 9.43 9.47
C ALA A 46 9.10 10.79 9.55
N ILE A 47 7.77 10.76 9.64
CA ILE A 47 6.90 11.88 10.00
C ILE A 47 5.99 11.44 11.13
N ALA A 48 6.04 12.16 12.26
CA ALA A 48 5.13 11.93 13.38
C ALA A 48 4.21 13.12 13.61
N HIS A 49 2.98 12.87 14.05
CA HIS A 49 2.07 13.94 14.39
C HIS A 49 2.49 14.67 15.67
N THR A 50 2.89 13.92 16.69
CA THR A 50 3.22 14.47 18.02
C THR A 50 4.72 14.57 18.25
N THR A 51 5.40 13.43 18.34
CA THR A 51 6.82 13.36 18.71
C THR A 51 7.53 12.32 17.85
N LEU A 52 8.74 12.66 17.40
CA LEU A 52 9.69 11.70 16.84
C LEU A 52 10.79 11.44 17.88
N THR A 53 10.89 10.21 18.35
CA THR A 53 11.85 9.82 19.38
C THR A 53 12.81 8.77 18.83
N SER A 54 14.10 8.91 19.13
CA SER A 54 15.11 7.87 18.91
C SER A 54 15.85 7.53 20.20
N THR A 55 16.09 6.24 20.43
CA THR A 55 17.07 5.75 21.41
C THR A 55 18.25 5.12 20.67
N GLY A 56 19.47 5.60 20.94
CA GLY A 56 20.66 5.10 20.26
C GLY A 56 20.84 5.63 18.83
N ALA A 57 21.73 4.98 18.08
CA ALA A 57 22.31 5.49 16.84
C ALA A 57 21.44 5.23 15.60
N THR A 58 20.18 5.66 15.65
CA THR A 58 19.28 5.62 14.49
C THR A 58 19.82 6.46 13.33
N LEU A 59 19.79 5.92 12.11
CA LEU A 59 20.12 6.63 10.89
C LEU A 59 18.91 6.71 9.96
N ILE A 60 18.42 7.93 9.73
CA ILE A 60 17.42 8.24 8.71
C ILE A 60 18.13 8.83 7.49
N THR A 61 18.26 8.05 6.44
CA THR A 61 18.73 8.51 5.13
C THR A 61 17.56 9.18 4.41
N GLY A 62 17.38 10.46 4.67
CA GLY A 62 16.26 11.29 4.22
C GLY A 62 15.90 12.37 5.24
N ASN A 63 14.77 13.03 5.02
CA ASN A 63 14.23 14.01 5.95
C ASN A 63 13.54 13.31 7.13
N CYS A 64 13.43 14.00 8.25
CA CYS A 64 12.66 13.53 9.40
C CYS A 64 11.97 14.71 10.08
N GLY A 65 10.78 14.48 10.64
CA GLY A 65 10.07 15.60 11.24
C GLY A 65 8.81 15.26 12.00
N THR A 66 8.25 16.32 12.56
CA THR A 66 6.96 16.30 13.24
C THR A 66 6.07 17.45 12.77
N CYS A 67 4.77 17.21 12.69
CA CYS A 67 3.76 18.27 12.54
C CYS A 67 2.38 17.75 12.95
N PRO A 68 1.57 18.52 13.71
CA PRO A 68 1.84 19.86 14.25
C PRO A 68 2.78 19.84 15.46
N GLY A 69 3.09 18.67 15.99
CA GLY A 69 4.03 18.52 17.10
C GLY A 69 5.40 19.11 16.79
N THR A 70 6.09 19.54 17.84
CA THR A 70 7.35 20.30 17.77
C THR A 70 8.52 19.56 18.44
N ALA A 71 8.33 18.30 18.85
CA ALA A 71 9.31 17.53 19.58
C ALA A 71 10.01 16.48 18.69
N ILE A 72 11.33 16.63 18.54
CA ILE A 72 12.21 15.59 17.99
C ILE A 72 13.29 15.32 19.04
N THR A 73 13.31 14.12 19.61
CA THR A 73 14.19 13.76 20.74
C THR A 73 15.11 12.60 20.37
N GLY A 74 16.33 12.58 20.94
CA GLY A 74 17.33 11.55 20.64
C GLY A 74 18.07 11.71 19.31
N PHE A 75 18.06 12.92 18.75
CA PHE A 75 18.83 13.31 17.56
C PHE A 75 19.73 14.52 17.89
N PRO A 76 20.90 14.33 18.54
CA PRO A 76 21.75 13.11 18.60
C PRO A 76 21.45 12.09 19.73
N PRO A 77 22.00 10.85 19.68
CA PRO A 77 22.93 10.33 18.67
C PRO A 77 22.26 9.89 17.36
N GLY A 78 20.93 9.80 17.31
CA GLY A 78 20.21 9.62 16.07
C GLY A 78 20.53 10.73 15.07
N LYS A 79 20.46 10.42 13.77
CA LYS A 79 20.74 11.37 12.69
C LYS A 79 19.75 11.24 11.56
N CYS A 80 19.39 12.39 10.98
CA CYS A 80 18.73 12.48 9.68
C CYS A 80 19.74 13.09 8.69
N THR A 81 19.91 12.50 7.51
CA THR A 81 20.86 13.01 6.50
C THR A 81 20.29 14.19 5.72
N GLY A 82 18.97 14.30 5.66
CA GLY A 82 18.26 15.43 5.08
C GLY A 82 17.80 16.43 6.14
N THR A 83 16.72 17.15 5.84
CA THR A 83 16.12 18.14 6.71
C THR A 83 15.52 17.50 7.96
N LYS A 84 15.89 18.01 9.13
CA LYS A 84 15.21 17.77 10.40
C LYS A 84 14.28 18.96 10.69
N SER A 85 12.96 18.73 10.73
CA SER A 85 11.97 19.81 10.86
C SER A 85 10.88 19.46 11.86
N ALA A 86 10.73 20.26 12.92
CA ALA A 86 9.69 20.09 13.94
C ALA A 86 8.70 21.26 13.87
N GLY A 87 7.43 20.98 13.56
CA GLY A 87 6.38 22.00 13.38
C GLY A 87 6.57 22.91 12.16
N GLY A 88 7.60 22.71 11.34
CA GLY A 88 7.90 23.54 10.18
C GLY A 88 7.04 23.20 8.95
N THR A 89 6.88 24.18 8.05
CA THR A 89 6.06 24.05 6.83
C THR A 89 6.37 22.80 6.02
N ALA A 90 7.66 22.46 5.84
CA ALA A 90 8.06 21.28 5.08
C ALA A 90 7.58 19.96 5.73
N ALA A 91 7.66 19.86 7.06
CA ALA A 91 7.15 18.68 7.79
C ALA A 91 5.62 18.62 7.74
N CYS A 92 4.94 19.76 7.83
CA CYS A 92 3.49 19.82 7.70
C CYS A 92 2.98 19.47 6.30
N SER A 93 3.70 19.88 5.24
CA SER A 93 3.37 19.43 3.88
C SER A 93 3.57 17.92 3.71
N ALA A 94 4.58 17.35 4.36
CA ALA A 94 4.82 15.91 4.36
C ALA A 94 3.74 15.14 5.13
N GLU A 95 3.33 15.61 6.31
CA GLU A 95 2.22 15.03 7.07
C GLU A 95 0.92 15.06 6.25
N ALA A 96 0.58 16.21 5.66
CA ALA A 96 -0.60 16.32 4.81
C ALA A 96 -0.55 15.38 3.59
N ALA A 97 0.63 15.14 3.03
CA ALA A 97 0.83 14.17 1.96
C ALA A 97 0.66 12.71 2.45
N CYS A 98 1.15 12.38 3.66
CA CYS A 98 0.83 11.09 4.31
C CYS A 98 -0.68 10.94 4.49
N LEU A 99 -1.37 11.95 5.03
CA LEU A 99 -2.82 11.91 5.26
C LEU A 99 -3.60 11.74 3.95
N SER A 100 -3.20 12.45 2.89
CA SER A 100 -3.80 12.30 1.56
C SER A 100 -3.63 10.88 1.02
N ALA A 101 -2.43 10.30 1.12
CA ALA A 101 -2.17 8.93 0.71
C ALA A 101 -2.99 7.92 1.53
N TYR A 102 -3.05 8.09 2.85
CA TYR A 102 -3.86 7.27 3.74
C TYR A 102 -5.34 7.28 3.33
N ASN A 103 -5.92 8.46 3.14
CA ASN A 103 -7.34 8.60 2.75
C ASN A 103 -7.62 8.01 1.37
N LYS A 104 -6.73 8.22 0.39
CA LYS A 104 -6.83 7.61 -0.95
C LYS A 104 -6.80 6.09 -0.87
N ALA A 105 -5.89 5.53 -0.08
CA ALA A 105 -5.79 4.09 0.08
C ALA A 105 -7.02 3.49 0.79
N ARG A 106 -7.53 4.15 1.83
CA ARG A 106 -8.77 3.76 2.53
C ARG A 106 -10.02 3.81 1.64
N ALA A 107 -10.02 4.61 0.58
CA ALA A 107 -11.10 4.70 -0.42
C ALA A 107 -10.89 3.77 -1.63
N ALA A 108 -9.76 3.06 -1.69
CA ALA A 108 -9.47 2.10 -2.75
C ALA A 108 -10.40 0.89 -2.63
N SER A 109 -10.87 0.38 -3.77
CA SER A 109 -11.64 -0.86 -3.81
C SER A 109 -10.69 -2.04 -3.58
N PRO A 110 -10.93 -2.91 -2.59
CA PRO A 110 -10.17 -4.13 -2.41
C PRO A 110 -10.26 -5.03 -3.65
N THR A 111 -9.15 -5.66 -4.01
CA THR A 111 -9.07 -6.61 -5.13
C THR A 111 -8.91 -8.05 -4.66
N VAL A 112 -8.37 -8.25 -3.45
CA VAL A 112 -8.05 -9.58 -2.92
C VAL A 112 -8.32 -9.61 -1.41
N ALA A 113 -9.07 -10.62 -0.97
CA ALA A 113 -9.15 -10.98 0.45
C ALA A 113 -8.04 -11.98 0.78
N LEU A 114 -7.25 -11.70 1.81
CA LEU A 114 -6.18 -12.60 2.26
C LEU A 114 -6.76 -13.83 2.97
N PRO A 115 -6.11 -15.00 2.83
CA PRO A 115 -6.58 -16.23 3.48
C PRO A 115 -6.33 -16.26 5.00
N ALA A 116 -5.42 -15.42 5.48
CA ALA A 116 -5.04 -15.33 6.89
C ALA A 116 -4.73 -13.88 7.28
N ALA A 117 -4.75 -13.63 8.59
CA ALA A 117 -4.35 -12.33 9.15
C ALA A 117 -2.83 -12.10 9.11
N ASP A 118 -2.06 -13.19 9.06
CA ASP A 118 -0.61 -13.16 8.96
C ASP A 118 -0.16 -13.23 7.49
N LEU A 119 0.75 -12.33 7.12
CA LEU A 119 1.36 -12.27 5.79
C LEU A 119 2.51 -13.29 5.61
N GLY A 120 2.97 -13.91 6.71
CA GLY A 120 4.08 -14.85 6.72
C GLY A 120 3.92 -16.01 5.72
N GLY A 121 4.96 -16.25 4.92
CA GLY A 121 5.03 -17.32 3.93
C GLY A 121 4.28 -17.04 2.62
N LEU A 122 3.52 -15.95 2.53
CA LEU A 122 2.76 -15.64 1.32
C LEU A 122 3.66 -15.08 0.21
N THR A 123 3.32 -15.40 -1.04
CA THR A 123 3.82 -14.73 -2.23
C THR A 123 2.66 -14.04 -2.94
N LEU A 124 2.68 -12.71 -2.96
CA LEU A 124 1.56 -11.89 -3.41
C LEU A 124 1.93 -11.15 -4.70
N PRO A 125 1.06 -11.15 -5.74
CA PRO A 125 1.19 -10.24 -6.88
C PRO A 125 0.80 -8.80 -6.48
N PRO A 126 0.84 -7.80 -7.38
CA PRO A 126 0.27 -6.49 -7.08
C PRO A 126 -1.24 -6.58 -6.82
N GLY A 127 -1.74 -5.79 -5.87
CA GLY A 127 -3.15 -5.74 -5.49
C GLY A 127 -3.45 -4.88 -4.27
N VAL A 128 -4.75 -4.68 -4.02
CA VAL A 128 -5.31 -4.09 -2.79
C VAL A 128 -5.88 -5.22 -1.92
N TYR A 129 -5.29 -5.39 -0.75
CA TYR A 129 -5.50 -6.53 0.14
C TYR A 129 -6.32 -6.14 1.37
N THR A 130 -7.36 -6.92 1.66
CA THR A 130 -8.06 -6.92 2.95
C THR A 130 -7.69 -8.14 3.78
N PHE A 131 -7.78 -7.98 5.09
CA PHE A 131 -7.49 -9.03 6.06
C PHE A 131 -8.80 -9.67 6.55
N PRO A 132 -8.80 -10.97 6.90
CA PRO A 132 -9.97 -11.65 7.45
C PRO A 132 -10.31 -11.17 8.87
N THR A 133 -9.37 -10.51 9.55
CA THR A 133 -9.56 -9.88 10.86
C THR A 133 -9.18 -8.41 10.82
N ALA A 134 -9.60 -7.64 11.83
CA ALA A 134 -9.32 -6.21 11.89
C ALA A 134 -7.83 -5.88 12.02
N ALA A 135 -7.10 -6.69 12.79
CA ALA A 135 -5.65 -6.66 12.92
C ALA A 135 -4.99 -7.61 11.93
N GLY A 136 -3.73 -7.35 11.61
CA GLY A 136 -2.91 -8.22 10.78
C GLY A 136 -1.46 -8.23 11.25
N SER A 137 -0.74 -9.24 10.83
CA SER A 137 0.64 -9.47 11.28
C SER A 137 1.55 -9.88 10.13
N LEU A 138 2.84 -9.87 10.42
CA LEU A 138 3.87 -10.45 9.57
C LEU A 138 4.84 -11.25 10.45
N THR A 139 4.72 -12.57 10.40
CA THR A 139 5.69 -13.50 10.99
C THR A 139 6.63 -14.05 9.92
N GLY A 140 7.94 -13.84 10.07
CA GLY A 140 8.90 -14.26 9.05
C GLY A 140 8.80 -13.38 7.81
N ASN A 141 8.67 -13.99 6.62
CA ASN A 141 8.80 -13.25 5.36
C ASN A 141 7.50 -13.25 4.56
N VAL A 142 7.15 -12.10 3.98
CA VAL A 142 6.21 -12.00 2.86
C VAL A 142 6.97 -11.64 1.60
N THR A 143 6.61 -12.27 0.48
CA THR A 143 7.22 -12.02 -0.82
C THR A 143 6.24 -11.28 -1.72
N LEU A 144 6.64 -10.10 -2.22
CA LEU A 144 5.87 -9.28 -3.14
C LEU A 144 6.46 -9.43 -4.55
N ASN A 145 5.67 -9.98 -5.45
CA ASN A 145 6.11 -10.44 -6.76
C ASN A 145 5.57 -9.55 -7.88
N GLY A 146 6.45 -8.74 -8.47
CA GLY A 146 6.11 -7.80 -9.54
C GLY A 146 5.90 -8.43 -10.93
N ALA A 147 6.00 -9.75 -11.09
CA ALA A 147 6.04 -10.40 -12.41
C ALA A 147 4.85 -10.05 -13.34
N LYS A 148 3.66 -9.84 -12.77
CA LYS A 148 2.47 -9.43 -13.56
C LYS A 148 2.48 -7.95 -13.95
N ASN A 149 3.11 -7.10 -13.13
CA ASN A 149 3.21 -5.66 -13.36
C ASN A 149 4.29 -5.08 -12.42
N ALA A 150 5.45 -4.72 -12.98
CA ALA A 150 6.56 -4.15 -12.21
C ALA A 150 6.23 -2.76 -11.61
N ASN A 151 5.24 -2.06 -12.17
CA ASN A 151 4.71 -0.80 -11.63
C ASN A 151 3.47 -1.02 -10.76
N GLY A 152 3.06 -2.27 -10.53
CA GLY A 152 1.92 -2.60 -9.71
C GLY A 152 2.16 -2.25 -8.23
N GLN A 153 1.08 -1.92 -7.54
CA GLN A 153 1.10 -1.53 -6.14
C GLN A 153 0.62 -2.65 -5.24
N PHE A 154 1.18 -2.71 -4.04
CA PHE A 154 0.81 -3.66 -2.98
C PHE A 154 0.24 -2.83 -1.83
N ILE A 155 -1.08 -2.79 -1.69
CA ILE A 155 -1.76 -1.95 -0.71
C ILE A 155 -2.43 -2.85 0.31
N PHE A 156 -1.93 -2.87 1.54
CA PHE A 156 -2.47 -3.65 2.65
C PHE A 156 -3.36 -2.77 3.51
N LEU A 157 -4.66 -3.10 3.57
CA LEU A 157 -5.65 -2.33 4.33
C LEU A 157 -5.97 -3.03 5.64
N LEU A 158 -5.42 -2.51 6.74
CA LEU A 158 -5.70 -2.98 8.09
C LEU A 158 -6.68 -2.03 8.78
N SER A 159 -7.67 -2.59 9.46
CA SER A 159 -8.69 -1.80 10.18
C SER A 159 -8.20 -1.35 11.56
N THR A 160 -7.32 -2.11 12.20
CA THR A 160 -6.71 -1.75 13.49
C THR A 160 -5.19 -1.83 13.40
N THR A 161 -4.56 -2.78 14.09
CA THR A 161 -3.11 -2.84 14.27
C THR A 161 -2.42 -3.61 13.16
N PHE A 162 -1.14 -3.27 12.95
CA PHE A 162 -0.20 -4.08 12.18
C PHE A 162 0.99 -4.45 13.06
N GLU A 163 1.34 -5.72 13.12
CA GLU A 163 2.48 -6.19 13.90
C GLU A 163 3.42 -7.03 13.04
N ALA A 164 4.62 -6.52 12.77
CA ALA A 164 5.70 -7.33 12.24
C ALA A 164 6.47 -7.95 13.42
N ALA A 165 6.54 -9.28 13.47
CA ALA A 165 7.35 -9.99 14.45
C ALA A 165 8.85 -9.66 14.30
N ALA A 166 9.67 -10.06 15.28
CA ALA A 166 11.11 -9.89 15.18
C ALA A 166 11.69 -10.63 13.96
N ALA A 167 12.70 -10.03 13.33
CA ALA A 167 13.38 -10.52 12.14
C ALA A 167 12.48 -10.70 10.90
N SER A 168 11.29 -10.09 10.87
CA SER A 168 10.37 -10.17 9.75
C SER A 168 10.85 -9.39 8.53
N LYS A 169 10.50 -9.86 7.32
CA LYS A 169 10.97 -9.25 6.07
C LYS A 169 9.87 -9.08 5.03
N ILE A 170 9.96 -7.98 4.28
CA ILE A 170 9.23 -7.80 3.02
C ILE A 170 10.23 -7.97 1.89
N LEU A 171 10.11 -9.08 1.16
CA LEU A 171 10.97 -9.43 0.03
C LEU A 171 10.33 -8.94 -1.27
N LEU A 172 11.09 -8.25 -2.11
CA LEU A 172 10.62 -7.77 -3.40
C LEU A 172 11.32 -8.57 -4.50
N ILE A 173 10.54 -9.18 -5.39
CA ILE A 173 11.07 -9.97 -6.51
C ILE A 173 10.43 -9.54 -7.83
N ASN A 174 11.07 -9.93 -8.94
CA ASN A 174 10.55 -9.76 -10.30
C ASN A 174 10.09 -8.33 -10.60
N GLY A 175 10.91 -7.34 -10.21
CA GLY A 175 10.67 -5.93 -10.51
C GLY A 175 9.74 -5.19 -9.53
N ALA A 176 9.26 -5.83 -8.46
CA ALA A 176 8.55 -5.11 -7.40
C ALA A 176 9.44 -4.03 -6.76
N LYS A 177 8.87 -2.86 -6.48
CA LYS A 177 9.57 -1.68 -5.95
C LYS A 177 9.03 -1.30 -4.57
N ALA A 178 9.92 -0.98 -3.63
CA ALA A 178 9.56 -0.62 -2.25
C ALA A 178 8.61 0.58 -2.17
N CYS A 179 8.81 1.56 -3.06
CA CYS A 179 7.98 2.75 -3.16
C CYS A 179 6.53 2.47 -3.61
N ASN A 180 6.24 1.27 -4.12
CA ASN A 180 4.90 0.80 -4.50
C ASN A 180 4.25 -0.09 -3.44
N VAL A 181 4.85 -0.24 -2.27
CA VAL A 181 4.32 -1.04 -1.15
C VAL A 181 3.78 -0.11 -0.08
N TYR A 182 2.53 -0.32 0.31
CA TYR A 182 1.81 0.52 1.26
C TYR A 182 1.14 -0.34 2.32
N ILE A 183 1.42 -0.06 3.58
CA ILE A 183 0.76 -0.68 4.74
C ILE A 183 -0.06 0.41 5.42
N ILE A 184 -1.38 0.31 5.32
CA ILE A 184 -2.34 1.31 5.77
C ILE A 184 -2.99 0.79 7.05
N VAL A 185 -2.65 1.40 8.18
CA VAL A 185 -2.94 0.85 9.51
C VAL A 185 -3.95 1.73 10.22
N GLY A 186 -5.13 1.17 10.53
CA GLY A 186 -6.24 1.91 11.14
C GLY A 186 -6.01 2.34 12.59
N SER A 187 -5.01 1.79 13.27
CA SER A 187 -4.53 2.27 14.56
C SER A 187 -3.00 2.40 14.58
N SER A 188 -2.28 1.49 15.22
CA SER A 188 -0.82 1.57 15.39
C SER A 188 -0.09 0.43 14.69
N ALA A 189 1.11 0.73 14.21
CA ALA A 189 2.04 -0.24 13.67
C ALA A 189 3.18 -0.52 14.66
N THR A 190 3.48 -1.79 14.88
CA THR A 190 4.62 -2.25 15.68
C THR A 190 5.55 -3.05 14.78
N ILE A 191 6.82 -2.65 14.73
CA ILE A 191 7.86 -3.31 13.94
C ILE A 191 8.84 -3.97 14.88
N GLY A 192 8.90 -5.30 14.87
CA GLY A 192 9.77 -6.10 15.72
C GLY A 192 11.25 -5.91 15.42
N ALA A 193 12.08 -6.20 16.43
CA ALA A 193 13.52 -6.01 16.37
C ALA A 193 14.16 -6.74 15.17
N ALA A 194 15.21 -6.16 14.59
CA ALA A 194 15.95 -6.71 13.45
C ALA A 194 15.09 -7.00 12.19
N SER A 195 13.87 -6.45 12.10
CA SER A 195 13.05 -6.57 10.89
C SER A 195 13.67 -5.79 9.71
N ALA A 196 13.46 -6.28 8.49
CA ALA A 196 13.91 -5.61 7.27
C ALA A 196 12.73 -5.43 6.30
N LEU A 197 12.10 -4.26 6.41
CA LEU A 197 10.91 -3.93 5.64
C LEU A 197 11.24 -3.06 4.42
N GLN A 198 10.34 -3.08 3.46
CA GLN A 198 10.43 -2.31 2.22
C GLN A 198 9.04 -1.77 1.89
N ALA A 199 8.55 -0.82 2.69
CA ALA A 199 7.20 -0.29 2.58
C ALA A 199 7.06 1.16 3.06
N ASN A 200 6.04 1.84 2.54
CA ASN A 200 5.45 3.03 3.15
C ASN A 200 4.42 2.57 4.20
N ILE A 201 4.66 2.85 5.48
CA ILE A 201 3.79 2.48 6.59
C ILE A 201 3.10 3.74 7.08
N LEU A 202 1.78 3.79 6.91
CA LEU A 202 0.94 4.91 7.30
C LEU A 202 -0.01 4.43 8.39
N ALA A 203 0.31 4.77 9.64
CA ALA A 203 -0.49 4.43 10.80
C ALA A 203 -1.32 5.62 11.26
N TYR A 204 -2.60 5.36 11.54
CA TYR A 204 -3.51 6.40 11.99
C TYR A 204 -3.09 6.97 13.35
N THR A 205 -2.60 6.13 14.26
CA THR A 205 -2.18 6.53 15.61
C THR A 205 -0.67 6.62 15.73
N SER A 206 0.06 5.51 15.86
CA SER A 206 1.50 5.54 16.15
C SER A 206 2.29 4.49 15.37
N VAL A 207 3.59 4.70 15.25
CA VAL A 207 4.54 3.70 14.74
C VAL A 207 5.64 3.47 15.77
N SER A 208 5.75 2.23 16.25
CA SER A 208 6.82 1.82 17.17
C SER A 208 7.75 0.86 16.47
N VAL A 209 9.05 1.16 16.47
CA VAL A 209 10.09 0.33 15.85
C VAL A 209 11.05 -0.14 16.95
N ALA A 210 11.15 -1.46 17.08
CA ALA A 210 12.03 -2.10 18.03
C ALA A 210 13.46 -2.23 17.47
N ASN A 211 14.40 -2.48 18.36
CA ASN A 211 15.83 -2.33 18.14
C ASN A 211 16.37 -2.89 16.80
N GLY A 212 17.08 -2.04 16.07
CA GLY A 212 17.91 -2.42 14.92
C GLY A 212 17.11 -2.88 13.71
N ALA A 213 15.86 -2.44 13.57
CA ALA A 213 15.09 -2.69 12.37
C ALA A 213 15.50 -1.74 11.23
N SER A 214 15.13 -2.10 10.01
CA SER A 214 15.33 -1.28 8.82
C SER A 214 14.08 -1.19 7.98
N ASN A 215 13.90 -0.04 7.31
CA ASN A 215 12.84 0.15 6.34
C ASN A 215 13.32 0.94 5.12
N LYS A 216 12.96 0.46 3.92
CA LYS A 216 13.03 1.25 2.69
C LYS A 216 11.64 1.79 2.35
N GLY A 217 11.42 3.06 2.65
CA GLY A 217 10.14 3.73 2.48
C GLY A 217 9.95 4.82 3.52
N VAL A 218 8.69 5.11 3.84
CA VAL A 218 8.28 6.18 4.77
C VAL A 218 7.56 5.58 5.98
N LEU A 219 7.84 6.07 7.18
CA LEU A 219 7.00 5.84 8.36
C LEU A 219 6.19 7.11 8.67
N CYS A 220 4.86 7.05 8.60
CA CYS A 220 3.97 8.14 8.99
C CYS A 220 3.09 7.71 10.17
N ALA A 221 3.06 8.52 11.24
CA ALA A 221 2.08 8.43 12.31
C ALA A 221 1.17 9.66 12.27
N LEU A 222 -0.12 9.49 11.93
CA LEU A 222 -1.03 10.59 11.62
C LEU A 222 -1.62 11.30 12.84
N ASN A 223 -1.66 10.66 14.02
CA ASN A 223 -2.19 11.25 15.25
C ASN A 223 -1.32 11.00 16.48
N GLY A 224 -0.12 10.46 16.30
CA GLY A 224 0.73 10.04 17.40
C GLY A 224 2.21 10.06 17.05
N ALA A 225 2.97 9.29 17.83
CA ALA A 225 4.42 9.33 17.80
C ALA A 225 5.01 8.30 16.83
N VAL A 226 6.24 8.58 16.42
CA VAL A 226 7.17 7.59 15.84
C VAL A 226 8.29 7.36 16.85
N THR A 227 8.50 6.11 17.27
CA THR A 227 9.56 5.73 18.22
C THR A 227 10.54 4.77 17.55
N LEU A 228 11.83 5.07 17.63
CA LEU A 228 12.93 4.36 16.97
C LEU A 228 14.01 3.93 17.98
N ILE A 229 14.68 2.81 17.73
CA ILE A 229 15.77 2.28 18.54
C ILE A 229 16.87 1.71 17.63
N ASN A 230 17.99 2.42 17.47
CA ASN A 230 19.12 2.03 16.60
C ASN A 230 18.72 1.65 15.15
N ASP A 231 17.67 2.26 14.61
CA ASP A 231 17.08 1.82 13.34
C ASP A 231 17.74 2.45 12.11
N ALA A 232 17.58 1.80 10.96
CA ALA A 232 18.05 2.29 9.67
C ALA A 232 16.89 2.53 8.69
N LEU A 233 16.51 3.80 8.49
CA LEU A 233 15.43 4.18 7.57
C LEU A 233 16.01 4.80 6.31
N THR A 234 15.56 4.36 5.14
CA THR A 234 15.99 4.91 3.85
C THR A 234 14.79 5.30 3.01
N THR A 235 14.70 6.57 2.63
CA THR A 235 13.58 7.07 1.83
C THR A 235 13.62 6.55 0.40
N GLN A 236 12.48 6.60 -0.27
CA GLN A 236 12.35 6.17 -1.67
C GLN A 236 11.67 7.28 -2.47
N ALA A 237 12.47 8.30 -2.80
CA ALA A 237 12.03 9.51 -3.50
C ALA A 237 11.58 9.27 -4.95
N LYS A 238 11.98 8.14 -5.56
CA LYS A 238 11.70 7.79 -6.94
C LYS A 238 11.18 6.36 -7.05
N CYS A 239 10.08 6.22 -7.79
CA CYS A 239 9.67 5.01 -8.49
C CYS A 239 9.89 5.23 -9.99
#